data_AF-A0A838PNC9-F1
#
_entry.id   AF-A0A838PNC9-F1
#
_cell.length_a   1.000
_cell.length_b   1.000
_cell.length_c   1.000
_cell.angle_alpha   90.00
_cell.angle_beta   90.00
_cell.angle_gamma   90.00
#
_symmetry.space_group_name_H-M   'P 1'
#
loop_
_entity.id
_entity.type
_entity.pdbx_description
1 polymer ?
#
loop_
_entity_poly.entity_id
_entity_poly.type
_entity_poly.pdbx_seq_one_letter_code
_entity_poly.pdbx_strand_id
1 'polypeptide(L)'
;MPIPRRFDRRPPDRDDTRINDRIRVREVRLIGDDGNQIGVLPIEKALEYARERDLDLVEVAAESKPPVCRVLDYSKYKYEQEQKAKAARKHQKQVNVREIKLR
;
A
#
# COMPACT_ATOMS: atom_id res chain seq x y z
N MET A 1 13.44 37.34 -13.53
CA MET A 1 13.85 36.05 -12.92
C MET A 1 12.72 35.55 -12.04
N PRO A 2 12.21 34.31 -12.21
CA PRO A 2 11.24 33.77 -11.27
C PRO A 2 11.97 33.30 -10.00
N ILE A 3 11.58 33.88 -8.87
CA ILE A 3 11.99 33.49 -7.52
C ILE A 3 11.46 32.06 -7.23
N PRO A 4 12.31 31.08 -6.87
CA PRO A 4 11.84 29.76 -6.50
C PRO A 4 11.00 29.86 -5.21
N ARG A 5 9.78 29.34 -5.25
CA ARG A 5 8.85 29.36 -4.10
C ARG A 5 9.48 28.58 -2.94
N ARG A 6 9.80 29.32 -1.89
CA ARG A 6 10.34 28.87 -0.61
C ARG A 6 9.38 27.83 0.00
N PHE A 7 9.84 26.61 0.19
CA PHE A 7 9.15 25.48 0.82
C PHE A 7 8.02 24.83 -0.01
N ASP A 8 8.37 23.77 -0.75
CA ASP A 8 7.44 22.71 -1.10
C ASP A 8 7.04 21.99 0.22
N ARG A 9 6.10 22.57 0.98
CA ARG A 9 5.54 21.98 2.20
C ARG A 9 4.51 20.91 1.86
N ARG A 10 4.82 19.98 0.95
CA ARG A 10 3.94 18.82 0.79
C ARG A 10 3.96 18.09 2.13
N PRO A 11 2.79 17.96 2.81
CA PRO A 11 2.74 17.14 4.00
C PRO A 11 3.25 15.75 3.62
N PRO A 12 4.02 15.07 4.50
CA PRO A 12 4.47 13.73 4.22
C PRO A 12 3.23 12.90 3.87
N ASP A 13 3.32 12.11 2.79
CA ASP A 13 2.33 11.09 2.44
C ASP A 13 2.03 10.30 3.72
N ARG A 14 0.88 10.59 4.33
CA ARG A 14 0.46 9.86 5.51
C ARG A 14 0.09 8.50 4.99
N ASP A 15 0.87 7.51 5.37
CA ASP A 15 0.60 6.10 5.12
C ASP A 15 -0.81 5.81 5.68
N ASP A 16 -1.83 5.87 4.82
CA ASP A 16 -3.25 5.71 5.21
C ASP A 16 -3.60 4.24 5.46
N THR A 17 -2.60 3.35 5.40
CA THR A 17 -2.75 1.91 5.57
C THR A 17 -3.33 1.60 6.95
N ARG A 18 -4.56 1.09 6.96
CA ARG A 18 -5.26 0.65 8.17
C ARG A 18 -4.91 -0.82 8.43
N ILE A 19 -4.68 -1.14 9.69
CA ILE A 19 -4.32 -2.49 10.13
C ILE A 19 -5.21 -2.92 11.30
N ASN A 20 -5.52 -4.21 11.36
CA ASN A 20 -6.24 -4.85 12.47
C ASN A 20 -7.48 -4.03 12.90
N ASP A 21 -7.48 -3.56 14.15
CA ASP A 21 -8.57 -2.80 14.77
C ASP A 21 -8.83 -1.41 14.15
N ARG A 22 -7.87 -0.90 13.34
CA ARG A 22 -8.06 0.37 12.63
C ARG A 22 -9.04 0.23 11.45
N ILE A 23 -9.34 -0.99 11.03
CA ILE A 23 -10.28 -1.29 9.96
C ILE A 23 -11.70 -1.32 10.56
N ARG A 24 -12.51 -0.31 10.27
CA ARG A 24 -13.88 -0.15 10.84
C ARG A 24 -14.96 -0.47 9.82
N VAL A 25 -14.94 -1.68 9.27
CA VAL A 25 -15.91 -2.13 8.27
C VAL A 25 -16.56 -3.44 8.73
N ARG A 26 -17.77 -3.73 8.23
CA ARG A 26 -18.50 -4.95 8.61
C ARG A 26 -17.98 -6.19 7.90
N GLU A 27 -17.65 -6.04 6.62
CA GLU A 27 -17.24 -7.13 5.74
C GLU A 27 -15.99 -6.72 4.97
N VAL A 28 -15.08 -7.68 4.80
CA VAL A 28 -13.80 -7.51 4.10
C VAL A 28 -13.62 -8.64 3.11
N ARG A 29 -12.97 -8.34 1.98
CA ARG A 29 -12.46 -9.38 1.09
C ARG A 29 -11.09 -9.82 1.61
N LEU A 30 -11.00 -11.05 2.10
CA LEU A 30 -9.79 -11.61 2.70
C LEU A 30 -8.92 -12.30 1.64
N ILE A 31 -7.65 -11.93 1.61
CA ILE A 31 -6.58 -12.60 0.86
C ILE A 31 -5.60 -13.17 1.88
N GLY A 32 -5.35 -14.48 1.81
CA GLY A 32 -4.37 -15.16 2.65
C GLY A 32 -2.92 -14.75 2.35
N ASP A 33 -1.99 -15.17 3.20
CA ASP A 33 -0.56 -14.90 3.09
C ASP A 33 0.08 -15.54 1.84
N ASP A 34 -0.41 -16.71 1.41
CA ASP A 34 -0.01 -17.36 0.16
C ASP A 34 -0.54 -16.66 -1.11
N GLY A 35 -1.37 -15.62 -0.94
CA GLY A 35 -2.08 -14.97 -2.06
C GLY A 35 -3.40 -15.65 -2.45
N ASN A 36 -3.83 -16.67 -1.71
CA ASN A 36 -5.11 -17.33 -1.91
C ASN A 36 -6.28 -16.38 -1.57
N GLN A 37 -7.24 -16.25 -2.49
CA GLN A 37 -8.48 -15.50 -2.23
C GLN A 37 -9.45 -16.40 -1.46
N ILE A 38 -9.70 -16.04 -0.19
CA ILE A 38 -10.64 -16.78 0.67
C ILE A 38 -12.07 -16.34 0.38
N GLY A 39 -12.25 -15.06 0.03
CA GLY A 39 -13.54 -14.49 -0.35
C GLY A 39 -13.96 -13.35 0.56
N VAL A 40 -15.27 -13.09 0.62
CA VAL A 40 -15.84 -12.05 1.48
C VAL A 40 -16.21 -12.67 2.82
N LEU A 41 -15.65 -12.11 3.88
CA LEU A 41 -15.85 -12.56 5.26
C LEU A 41 -16.14 -11.37 6.17
N PRO A 42 -16.84 -11.58 7.29
CA PRO A 42 -16.94 -10.57 8.33
C PRO A 42 -15.55 -10.28 8.89
N ILE A 43 -15.34 -9.04 9.33
CA ILE A 43 -14.03 -8.60 9.84
C ILE A 43 -13.55 -9.43 11.03
N GLU A 44 -14.45 -9.91 11.87
CA GLU A 44 -14.14 -10.75 13.02
C GLU A 44 -13.43 -12.05 12.61
N LYS A 45 -13.95 -12.72 11.56
CA LYS A 45 -13.31 -13.91 11.00
C LYS A 45 -11.97 -13.61 10.32
N ALA A 46 -11.86 -12.45 9.68
CA ALA A 46 -10.60 -12.03 9.08
C ALA A 46 -9.52 -11.76 10.14
N LEU A 47 -9.90 -11.15 11.27
CA LEU A 47 -9.00 -10.93 12.41
C LEU A 47 -8.62 -12.24 13.10
N GLU A 48 -9.57 -13.16 13.26
CA GLU A 48 -9.30 -14.50 13.80
C GLU A 48 -8.29 -15.25 12.92
N TYR A 49 -8.53 -15.30 11.61
CA TYR A 49 -7.63 -15.95 10.65
C TYR A 49 -6.21 -15.34 10.68
N ALA A 50 -6.09 -14.03 10.84
CA ALA A 50 -4.80 -13.36 10.97
C ALA A 50 -4.09 -13.76 12.27
N ARG A 51 -4.82 -13.79 13.41
CA ARG A 51 -4.28 -14.22 14.71
C ARG A 51 -3.85 -15.68 14.73
N GLU A 52 -4.61 -16.57 14.11
CA GLU A 52 -4.27 -18.01 14.02
C GLU A 52 -2.95 -18.27 13.29
N ARG A 53 -2.51 -17.32 12.46
CA ARG A 53 -1.27 -17.40 11.69
C ARG A 53 -0.15 -16.50 12.23
N ASP A 54 -0.37 -15.83 13.36
CA ASP A 54 0.54 -14.82 13.93
C ASP A 54 0.92 -13.71 12.92
N LEU A 55 -0.04 -13.30 12.08
CA LEU A 55 0.11 -12.26 11.05
C LEU A 55 -0.85 -11.09 11.29
N ASP A 56 -0.61 -9.97 10.61
CA ASP A 56 -1.49 -8.80 10.67
C ASP A 56 -2.52 -8.80 9.54
N LEU A 57 -3.72 -8.31 9.83
CA LEU A 57 -4.71 -7.99 8.83
C LEU A 57 -4.45 -6.58 8.31
N VAL A 58 -3.95 -6.46 7.08
CA VAL A 58 -3.61 -5.17 6.46
C VAL A 58 -4.58 -4.84 5.34
N GLU A 59 -5.20 -3.66 5.42
CA GLU A 59 -6.06 -3.14 4.35
C GLU A 59 -5.19 -2.62 3.20
N VAL A 60 -5.21 -3.33 2.07
CA VAL A 60 -4.44 -2.98 0.87
C VAL A 60 -5.24 -2.09 -0.09
N ALA A 61 -6.57 -2.20 -0.09
CA ALA A 61 -7.42 -1.37 -0.92
C ALA A 61 -8.73 -1.01 -0.20
N ALA A 62 -8.77 0.20 0.36
CA ALA A 62 -9.95 0.77 1.02
C ALA A 62 -11.04 1.23 0.02
N GLU A 63 -10.68 1.50 -1.23
CA GLU A 63 -11.60 2.03 -2.26
C GLU A 63 -12.57 0.96 -2.79
N SER A 64 -12.27 -0.32 -2.58
CA SER A 64 -13.11 -1.44 -3.02
C SER A 64 -14.31 -1.63 -2.09
N LYS A 65 -15.45 -2.08 -2.65
CA LYS A 65 -16.64 -2.49 -1.89
C LYS A 65 -16.93 -3.97 -2.15
N PRO A 66 -16.65 -4.89 -1.21
CA PRO A 66 -16.04 -4.69 0.11
C PRO A 66 -14.53 -4.38 0.04
N PRO A 67 -13.97 -3.69 1.06
CA PRO A 67 -12.55 -3.36 1.14
C PRO A 67 -11.70 -4.63 1.15
N VAL A 68 -10.52 -4.56 0.53
CA VAL A 68 -9.63 -5.71 0.39
C VAL A 68 -8.58 -5.70 1.48
N CYS A 69 -8.59 -6.77 2.29
CA CYS A 69 -7.64 -6.99 3.36
C CYS A 69 -6.76 -8.20 3.01
N ARG A 70 -5.47 -8.07 3.25
CA ARG A 70 -4.48 -9.13 3.04
C ARG A 70 -3.80 -9.46 4.37
N VAL A 71 -3.61 -10.75 4.61
CA VAL A 71 -2.95 -11.26 5.81
C VAL A 71 -1.45 -11.28 5.55
N LEU A 72 -0.69 -10.49 6.30
CA LEU A 72 0.76 -10.36 6.13
C LEU A 72 1.41 -9.63 7.30
N ASP A 73 2.73 -9.68 7.39
CA ASP A 73 3.49 -8.86 8.34
C ASP A 73 3.58 -7.40 7.85
N TYR A 74 3.01 -6.47 8.63
CA TYR A 74 2.97 -5.06 8.27
C TYR A 74 4.36 -4.42 8.20
N SER A 75 5.27 -4.81 9.10
CA SER A 75 6.62 -4.24 9.17
C SER A 75 7.42 -4.57 7.92
N LYS A 76 7.37 -5.83 7.50
CA LYS A 76 8.00 -6.32 6.26
C LYS A 76 7.36 -5.68 5.03
N TYR A 77 6.02 -5.63 4.98
CA TYR A 77 5.30 -5.03 3.86
C TYR A 77 5.62 -3.55 3.68
N LYS A 78 5.67 -2.78 4.76
CA LYS A 78 6.04 -1.36 4.71
C LYS A 78 7.45 -1.16 4.15
N TYR A 79 8.41 -1.96 4.60
CA TYR A 79 9.77 -1.92 4.09
C TYR A 79 9.82 -2.21 2.58
N GLU A 80 9.14 -3.28 2.13
CA GLU A 80 9.09 -3.64 0.71
C GLU A 80 8.42 -2.57 -0.15
N GLN A 81 7.33 -1.98 0.33
CA GLN A 81 6.64 -0.87 -0.34
C GLN A 81 7.54 0.36 -0.46
N GLU A 82 8.25 0.72 0.60
CA GLU A 82 9.15 1.87 0.58
C GLU A 82 10.34 1.65 -0.36
N GLN A 83 10.90 0.43 -0.38
CA GLN A 83 11.96 0.05 -1.31
C GLN A 83 11.48 0.06 -2.76
N LYS A 84 10.29 -0.49 -3.03
CA LYS A 84 9.66 -0.47 -4.36
C LYS A 84 9.37 0.96 -4.82
N ALA A 85 8.87 1.83 -3.92
CA ALA A 85 8.63 3.23 -4.22
C ALA A 85 9.93 3.99 -4.53
N LYS A 86 11.02 3.73 -3.79
CA LYS A 86 12.36 4.28 -4.06
C LYS A 86 12.89 3.81 -5.42
N ALA A 87 12.76 2.52 -5.73
CA ALA A 87 13.16 1.95 -7.02
C ALA A 87 12.36 2.57 -8.19
N ALA A 88 11.04 2.70 -8.04
CA ALA A 88 10.17 3.32 -9.04
C ALA A 88 10.52 4.80 -9.29
N ARG A 89 10.78 5.57 -8.22
CA ARG A 89 11.23 6.97 -8.32
C ARG A 89 12.59 7.08 -9.03
N LYS A 90 13.52 6.16 -8.75
CA LYS A 90 14.84 6.12 -9.40
C LYS A 90 14.73 5.81 -10.90
N HIS A 91 13.84 4.88 -11.27
CA HIS A 91 13.58 4.51 -12.66
C HIS A 91 12.89 5.64 -13.44
N GLN A 92 11.87 6.29 -12.86
CA GLN A 92 11.19 7.43 -13.50
C GLN A 92 12.13 8.62 -13.77
N LYS A 93 13.09 8.89 -12.88
CA LYS A 93 14.05 10.00 -13.04
C LYS A 93 15.05 9.81 -14.18
N GLN A 94 15.23 8.60 -14.70
CA GLN A 94 16.29 8.28 -15.67
C GLN A 94 15.86 8.46 -17.13
N VAL A 95 14.56 8.63 -17.40
CA VAL A 95 14.04 8.84 -18.77
C VAL A 95 14.23 10.31 -19.18
N ASN A 96 15.49 10.72 -19.33
CA ASN A 96 15.82 11.98 -19.99
C ASN A 96 15.98 11.67 -21.49
N VAL A 97 14.90 11.86 -22.25
CA VAL A 97 14.89 11.66 -23.70
C VAL A 97 15.89 12.64 -24.33
N ARG A 98 17.01 12.11 -24.85
CA ARG A 98 17.92 12.89 -25.69
C ARG A 98 17.36 12.89 -27.10
N GLU A 99 16.65 13.96 -27.47
CA GLU A 99 16.22 14.19 -28.85
C GLU A 99 17.46 14.23 -29.76
N ILE A 100 17.57 13.25 -30.65
CA ILE A 100 18.62 13.21 -31.67
C ILE A 100 18.12 14.09 -32.82
N LYS A 101 18.69 15.28 -32.97
CA LYS A 101 18.48 16.12 -34.16
C LYS A 101 19.10 15.42 -35.37
N LEU A 102 18.25 14.94 -36.27
CA LEU A 102 18.65 14.49 -37.61
C LEU A 102 18.81 15.74 -38.50
N ARG A 103 19.97 15.87 -39.15
CA ARG A 103 20.27 16.90 -40.16
C ARG A 103 20.08 16.31 -41.55
#